data_AF-A0A1F9XFN8-F1
#
_entry.id   AF-A0A1F9XFN8-F1
#
_cell.length_a   1.000
_cell.length_b   1.000
_cell.length_c   1.000
_cell.angle_alpha   90.00
_cell.angle_beta   90.00
_cell.angle_gamma   90.00
#
_symmetry.space_group_name_H-M   'P 1'
#
loop_
_entity.id
_entity.type
_entity.pdbx_description
1 polymer ?
#
loop_
_entity_poly.entity_id
_entity_poly.type
_entity_poly.pdbx_seq_one_letter_code
_entity_poly.pdbx_strand_id
1 'polypeptide(L)'
;METMEELNIRFSFSKKSALPLLTLFFLCWHPGFIGSESLTLTTYYPAPYGGYVSLLTTSQTLLARDGGNVGIGTGTTTPAQKLHVMGNIQSDRLKFPGVGGNSNVGGDYYSIYQEAGPWSNPYPDLRIQYHTGISYDAHQNYGGHRFFTGYDGSGNPTGLQMQITSGVSVTNDLSVGGNLTVTGSINGVCTRIGYGVGGWTNCPANHRVVGFMGDGVARVTGFLPGGSTTSSWGTFVVLGEDWGGTMMCCKFN
;
A
#
# COMPACT_ATOMS: atom_id res chain seq x y z
N MET A 1 57.07 -12.75 -64.26
CA MET A 1 55.96 -13.64 -64.63
C MET A 1 56.23 -14.95 -63.89
N GLU A 2 55.63 -15.13 -62.71
CA GLU A 2 55.82 -16.34 -61.88
C GLU A 2 55.15 -17.53 -62.56
N THR A 3 55.89 -18.61 -62.78
CA THR A 3 55.36 -19.88 -63.28
C THR A 3 55.28 -20.85 -62.11
N MET A 4 54.06 -21.27 -61.75
CA MET A 4 53.78 -22.17 -60.63
C MET A 4 54.38 -23.56 -60.85
N GLU A 5 55.07 -24.10 -59.85
CA GLU A 5 55.41 -25.52 -59.78
C GLU A 5 54.30 -26.28 -59.03
N GLU A 6 53.61 -27.19 -59.73
CA GLU A 6 52.65 -28.10 -59.12
C GLU A 6 53.31 -29.42 -58.69
N LEU A 7 53.27 -29.72 -57.40
CA LEU A 7 53.66 -31.02 -56.84
C LEU A 7 52.41 -31.91 -56.68
N ASN A 8 52.22 -32.85 -57.61
CA ASN A 8 51.13 -33.82 -57.56
C ASN A 8 51.55 -35.09 -56.79
N ILE A 9 51.11 -35.24 -55.54
CA ILE A 9 51.33 -36.47 -54.75
C ILE A 9 50.12 -37.41 -54.93
N ARG A 10 50.31 -38.52 -55.64
CA ARG A 10 49.30 -39.57 -55.77
C ARG A 10 49.47 -40.62 -54.67
N PHE A 11 48.48 -40.71 -53.78
CA PHE A 11 48.36 -41.81 -52.84
C PHE A 11 47.48 -42.90 -53.43
N SER A 12 48.05 -44.06 -53.73
CA SER A 12 47.31 -45.25 -54.16
C SER A 12 47.22 -46.25 -53.01
N PHE A 13 46.03 -46.46 -52.47
CA PHE A 13 45.79 -47.47 -51.43
C PHE A 13 45.17 -48.72 -52.03
N SER A 14 45.60 -49.89 -51.57
CA SER A 14 44.94 -51.15 -51.91
C SER A 14 43.72 -51.36 -51.03
N LYS A 15 42.71 -52.12 -51.50
CA LYS A 15 41.51 -52.43 -50.70
C LYS A 15 41.83 -53.05 -49.33
N LYS A 16 42.96 -53.77 -49.22
CA LYS A 16 43.41 -54.42 -47.96
C LYS A 16 44.06 -53.46 -46.98
N SER A 17 44.67 -52.37 -47.46
CA SER A 17 45.32 -51.36 -46.62
C SER A 17 44.45 -50.14 -46.34
N ALA A 18 43.40 -49.91 -47.12
CA ALA A 18 42.45 -48.82 -46.90
C ALA A 18 41.59 -49.01 -45.65
N LEU A 19 41.14 -50.25 -45.37
CA LEU A 19 40.29 -50.55 -44.22
C LEU A 19 40.98 -50.28 -42.86
N PRO A 20 42.21 -50.75 -42.59
CA PRO A 20 42.89 -50.47 -41.32
C PRO A 20 43.22 -48.99 -41.14
N LEU A 21 43.55 -48.28 -42.23
CA LEU A 21 43.81 -46.83 -42.21
C LEU A 21 42.55 -46.04 -41.88
N LEU A 22 41.40 -46.42 -42.44
CA LEU A 22 40.13 -45.80 -42.14
C LEU A 22 39.72 -46.05 -40.68
N THR A 23 39.90 -47.28 -40.18
CA THR A 23 39.62 -47.58 -38.77
C THR A 23 40.56 -46.83 -37.83
N LEU A 24 41.84 -46.71 -38.17
CA LEU A 24 42.81 -45.94 -37.37
C LEU A 24 42.45 -44.46 -37.36
N PHE A 25 42.00 -43.92 -38.51
CA PHE A 25 41.52 -42.55 -38.61
C PHE A 25 40.31 -42.31 -37.68
N PHE A 26 39.31 -43.19 -37.68
CA PHE A 26 38.16 -43.07 -36.77
C PHE A 26 38.48 -43.38 -35.29
N LEU A 27 39.54 -44.15 -35.01
CA LEU A 27 40.02 -44.42 -33.65
C LEU A 27 40.85 -43.26 -33.07
N CYS A 28 41.69 -42.61 -33.90
CA CYS A 28 42.49 -41.46 -33.51
C CYS A 28 41.70 -40.14 -33.58
N TRP A 29 40.60 -40.12 -34.33
CA TRP A 29 39.70 -38.97 -34.42
C TRP A 29 38.40 -39.26 -33.67
N HIS A 30 38.45 -39.12 -32.33
CA HIS A 30 37.21 -39.04 -31.56
C HIS A 30 36.63 -37.63 -31.69
N PRO A 31 35.35 -37.44 -32.07
CA PRO A 31 34.73 -36.13 -31.93
C PRO A 31 34.77 -35.74 -30.45
N GLY A 32 35.45 -34.64 -30.13
CA GLY A 32 35.40 -34.07 -28.78
C GLY A 32 33.97 -33.67 -28.40
N PHE A 33 33.69 -33.54 -27.10
CA PHE A 33 32.41 -33.03 -26.62
C PHE A 33 32.20 -31.62 -27.18
N ILE A 34 31.32 -31.49 -28.16
CA ILE A 34 30.89 -30.19 -28.68
C ILE A 34 30.01 -29.62 -27.58
N GLY A 35 30.60 -28.75 -26.75
CA GLY A 35 29.90 -28.10 -25.66
C GLY A 35 28.62 -27.45 -26.20
N SER A 36 27.49 -27.77 -25.55
CA SER A 36 26.16 -27.17 -25.75
C SER A 36 26.22 -25.82 -26.49
N GLU A 37 25.94 -25.85 -27.79
CA GLU A 37 25.84 -24.63 -28.58
C GLU A 37 24.58 -23.89 -28.13
N SER A 38 24.69 -22.58 -27.85
CA SER A 38 23.49 -21.76 -27.79
C SER A 38 22.90 -21.74 -29.19
N LEU A 39 21.85 -22.52 -29.43
CA LEU A 39 21.08 -22.45 -30.67
C LEU A 39 20.49 -21.04 -30.78
N THR A 40 21.16 -20.16 -31.51
CA THR A 40 20.63 -18.85 -31.88
C THR A 40 19.75 -19.10 -33.10
N LEU A 41 18.46 -19.32 -32.85
CA LEU A 41 17.49 -19.55 -33.90
C LEU A 41 17.20 -18.22 -34.63
N THR A 42 18.02 -17.89 -35.62
CA THR A 42 17.74 -16.78 -36.56
C THR A 42 16.77 -17.28 -37.63
N THR A 43 15.48 -17.33 -37.33
CA THR A 43 14.49 -17.67 -38.36
C THR A 43 14.39 -16.54 -39.38
N TYR A 44 15.15 -16.65 -40.46
CA TYR A 44 14.99 -15.86 -41.69
C TYR A 44 14.32 -16.69 -42.79
N TYR A 45 13.01 -16.48 -42.89
CA TYR A 45 12.21 -16.37 -44.13
C TYR A 45 11.83 -17.62 -44.97
N PRO A 46 10.55 -17.73 -45.43
CA PRO A 46 9.36 -16.97 -45.05
C PRO A 46 8.27 -17.80 -44.37
N ALA A 47 7.97 -17.47 -43.12
CA ALA A 47 6.57 -17.19 -42.80
C ALA A 47 6.46 -15.66 -42.72
N PRO A 48 5.59 -15.02 -43.52
CA PRO A 48 5.32 -13.59 -43.39
C PRO A 48 4.75 -13.39 -41.99
N TYR A 49 5.50 -12.73 -41.10
CA TYR A 49 5.20 -12.63 -39.67
C TYR A 49 5.16 -13.98 -38.94
N GLY A 50 6.33 -14.59 -38.73
CA GLY A 50 6.50 -15.74 -37.84
C GLY A 50 6.27 -15.37 -36.37
N GLY A 51 5.02 -15.18 -35.98
CA GLY A 51 4.62 -15.18 -34.58
C GLY A 51 4.75 -16.61 -34.05
N TYR A 52 5.66 -16.84 -33.12
CA TYR A 52 5.64 -18.09 -32.36
C TYR A 52 4.36 -18.14 -31.55
N VAL A 53 3.53 -19.15 -31.81
CA VAL A 53 2.26 -19.36 -31.09
C VAL A 53 2.53 -19.74 -29.63
N SER A 54 3.66 -20.40 -29.33
CA SER A 54 4.06 -20.80 -27.99
C SER A 54 5.58 -20.84 -27.85
N LEU A 55 6.09 -20.44 -26.69
CA LEU A 55 7.48 -20.60 -26.26
C LEU A 55 7.52 -21.64 -25.14
N LEU A 56 8.19 -22.76 -25.37
CA LEU A 56 8.44 -23.77 -24.33
C LEU A 56 9.92 -23.73 -23.96
N THR A 57 10.23 -23.35 -22.73
CA THR A 57 11.60 -23.34 -22.21
C THR A 57 11.77 -24.37 -21.10
N THR A 58 12.88 -25.09 -21.11
CA THR A 58 13.20 -26.14 -20.12
C THR A 58 13.92 -25.60 -18.88
N SER A 59 14.29 -24.32 -18.87
CA SER A 59 14.97 -23.64 -17.76
C SER A 59 14.59 -22.16 -17.77
N GLN A 60 15.56 -21.25 -17.67
CA GLN A 60 15.31 -19.82 -17.65
C GLN A 60 14.98 -19.28 -19.05
N THR A 61 13.87 -18.54 -19.18
CA THR A 61 13.63 -17.65 -20.32
C THR A 61 14.23 -16.28 -20.01
N LEU A 62 15.10 -15.77 -20.87
CA LEU A 62 15.62 -14.40 -20.80
C LEU A 62 15.06 -13.59 -21.96
N LEU A 63 14.24 -12.59 -21.67
CA LEU A 63 13.70 -11.66 -22.65
C LEU A 63 14.44 -10.32 -22.55
N ALA A 64 14.67 -9.66 -23.68
CA ALA A 64 15.28 -8.32 -23.76
C ALA A 64 16.66 -8.20 -23.04
N ARG A 65 17.57 -9.17 -23.27
CA ARG A 65 18.88 -9.29 -22.60
C ARG A 65 19.81 -8.09 -22.82
N ASP A 66 19.84 -7.54 -24.03
CA ASP A 66 20.79 -6.48 -24.43
C ASP A 66 20.18 -5.07 -24.33
N GLY A 67 19.04 -4.94 -23.63
CA GLY A 67 18.25 -3.71 -23.56
C GLY A 67 16.88 -3.84 -24.21
N GLY A 68 16.16 -2.72 -24.33
CA GLY A 68 14.76 -2.70 -24.75
C GLY A 68 13.78 -2.97 -23.60
N ASN A 69 12.50 -3.11 -23.97
CA ASN A 69 11.36 -3.27 -23.08
C ASN A 69 10.51 -4.44 -23.55
N VAL A 70 9.94 -5.20 -22.62
CA VAL A 70 9.02 -6.31 -22.93
C VAL A 70 7.58 -5.81 -22.84
N GLY A 71 6.85 -5.93 -23.94
CA GLY A 71 5.42 -5.62 -24.02
C GLY A 71 4.57 -6.89 -24.00
N ILE A 72 3.60 -6.95 -23.10
CA ILE A 72 2.62 -8.05 -23.06
C ILE A 72 1.24 -7.46 -23.31
N GLY A 73 0.59 -7.89 -24.40
CA GLY A 73 -0.74 -7.42 -24.76
C GLY A 73 -0.81 -5.95 -25.23
N THR A 74 0.32 -5.28 -25.47
CA THR A 74 0.36 -3.84 -25.76
C THR A 74 -0.14 -3.46 -27.17
N GLY A 75 -0.44 -4.43 -28.04
CA GLY A 75 -0.88 -4.16 -29.40
C GLY A 75 0.14 -3.33 -30.18
N THR A 76 -0.29 -2.18 -30.72
CA THR A 76 0.57 -1.24 -31.44
C THR A 76 1.30 -0.24 -30.53
N THR A 77 1.03 -0.25 -29.23
CA THR A 77 1.64 0.68 -28.28
C THR A 77 3.05 0.21 -27.91
N THR A 78 4.04 1.08 -28.10
CA THR A 78 5.42 0.81 -27.68
C THR A 78 5.50 0.71 -26.16
N PRO A 79 6.11 -0.35 -25.58
CA PRO A 79 6.32 -0.46 -24.15
C PRO A 79 7.07 0.75 -23.58
N ALA A 80 6.44 1.50 -22.65
CA ALA A 80 7.02 2.70 -22.03
C ALA A 80 7.93 2.39 -20.82
N GLN A 81 7.84 1.16 -20.30
CA GLN A 81 8.59 0.66 -19.15
C GLN A 81 9.28 -0.64 -19.52
N LYS A 82 10.32 -1.01 -18.75
CA LYS A 82 11.07 -2.27 -18.95
C LYS A 82 10.17 -3.49 -19.06
N LEU A 83 9.10 -3.49 -18.29
CA LEU A 83 7.96 -4.38 -18.46
C LEU A 83 6.69 -3.52 -18.59
N HIS A 84 5.98 -3.63 -19.71
CA HIS A 84 4.68 -3.00 -19.92
C HIS A 84 3.65 -4.09 -20.21
N VAL A 85 2.73 -4.31 -19.27
CA VAL A 85 1.61 -5.23 -19.46
C VAL A 85 0.34 -4.41 -19.62
N MET A 86 -0.31 -4.54 -20.76
CA MET A 86 -1.63 -3.95 -21.00
C MET A 86 -2.68 -5.02 -20.73
N GLY A 87 -3.06 -5.17 -19.46
CA GLY A 87 -3.98 -6.21 -18.98
C GLY A 87 -3.69 -6.65 -17.55
N ASN A 88 -4.18 -7.84 -17.19
CA ASN A 88 -4.01 -8.39 -15.85
C ASN A 88 -2.64 -9.06 -15.68
N ILE A 89 -2.01 -8.86 -14.52
CA ILE A 89 -0.81 -9.59 -14.09
C ILE A 89 -1.23 -10.56 -12.97
N GLN A 90 -1.03 -11.86 -13.16
CA GLN A 90 -1.19 -12.86 -12.12
C GLN A 90 0.19 -13.24 -11.58
N SER A 91 0.47 -12.90 -10.31
CA SER A 91 1.73 -13.19 -9.64
C SER A 91 1.45 -13.64 -8.20
N ASP A 92 2.27 -14.56 -7.68
CA ASP A 92 2.19 -14.99 -6.27
C ASP A 92 2.49 -13.83 -5.33
N ARG A 93 3.53 -13.05 -5.64
CA ARG A 93 3.99 -11.91 -4.83
C ARG A 93 4.52 -10.79 -5.72
N LEU A 94 4.19 -9.55 -5.38
CA LEU A 94 4.88 -8.36 -5.89
C LEU A 94 5.82 -7.83 -4.81
N LYS A 95 7.13 -7.86 -5.07
CA LYS A 95 8.15 -7.33 -4.16
C LYS A 95 8.73 -6.04 -4.75
N PHE A 96 8.85 -5.01 -3.93
CA PHE A 96 9.57 -3.79 -4.29
C PHE A 96 11.06 -3.96 -4.00
N PRO A 97 11.96 -3.85 -4.99
CA PRO A 97 13.34 -4.32 -4.90
C PRO A 97 14.29 -3.44 -4.07
N GLY A 98 13.87 -2.24 -3.64
CA GLY A 98 14.72 -1.35 -2.84
C GLY A 98 14.90 -1.76 -1.36
N VAL A 99 14.37 -2.92 -0.94
CA VAL A 99 14.61 -3.44 0.41
C VAL A 99 16.11 -3.65 0.61
N GLY A 100 16.72 -2.97 1.58
CA GLY A 100 18.16 -3.05 1.84
C GLY A 100 19.00 -1.92 1.24
N GLY A 101 18.39 -0.99 0.50
CA GLY A 101 19.12 0.08 -0.18
C GLY A 101 18.26 1.30 -0.51
N ASN A 102 18.84 2.20 -1.29
CA ASN A 102 18.13 3.34 -1.84
C ASN A 102 17.42 2.95 -3.14
N SER A 103 16.09 3.04 -3.15
CA SER A 103 15.30 2.78 -4.36
C SER A 103 15.58 3.82 -5.46
N ASN A 104 16.07 5.00 -5.09
CA ASN A 104 16.22 6.19 -5.93
C ASN A 104 14.92 6.62 -6.63
N VAL A 105 13.76 6.15 -6.14
CA VAL A 105 12.45 6.51 -6.69
C VAL A 105 12.02 7.84 -6.08
N GLY A 106 11.95 8.87 -6.93
CA GLY A 106 11.38 10.17 -6.58
C GLY A 106 9.87 10.11 -6.36
N GLY A 107 9.24 11.26 -6.14
CA GLY A 107 7.78 11.37 -6.04
C GLY A 107 7.10 10.86 -7.32
N ASP A 108 6.33 9.79 -7.21
CA ASP A 108 5.61 9.18 -8.31
C ASP A 108 4.13 9.09 -7.94
N TYR A 109 3.27 9.51 -8.86
CA TYR A 109 1.82 9.55 -8.63
C TYR A 109 1.18 8.33 -9.26
N TYR A 110 0.06 7.87 -8.67
CA TYR A 110 -0.69 6.72 -9.19
C TYR A 110 0.09 5.39 -9.12
N SER A 111 0.98 5.23 -8.14
CA SER A 111 1.81 4.05 -7.98
C SER A 111 1.95 3.58 -6.53
N ILE A 112 2.50 2.38 -6.38
CA ILE A 112 2.91 1.76 -5.11
C ILE A 112 4.41 1.51 -5.21
N TYR A 113 5.20 2.12 -4.33
CA TYR A 113 6.67 2.04 -4.40
C TYR A 113 7.31 2.34 -3.04
N GLN A 114 8.55 1.92 -2.88
CA GLN A 114 9.38 2.35 -1.77
C GLN A 114 10.07 3.65 -2.14
N GLU A 115 10.01 4.64 -1.26
CA GLU A 115 10.63 5.95 -1.48
C GLU A 115 12.15 5.87 -1.60
N ALA A 116 12.75 6.86 -2.27
CA ALA A 116 14.19 7.05 -2.24
C ALA A 116 14.66 7.35 -0.80
N GLY A 117 15.75 6.72 -0.40
CA GLY A 117 16.43 7.02 0.84
C GLY A 117 17.51 5.99 1.18
N PRO A 118 18.51 6.36 1.99
CA PRO A 118 19.52 5.40 2.45
C PRO A 118 18.87 4.30 3.31
N TRP A 119 19.47 3.10 3.33
CA TRP A 119 19.01 2.00 4.20
C TRP A 119 19.52 2.19 5.65
N SER A 120 19.23 3.35 6.20
CA SER A 120 19.55 3.77 7.56
C SER A 120 18.31 4.39 8.20
N ASN A 121 17.99 4.07 9.46
CA ASN A 121 16.78 4.51 10.16
C ASN A 121 16.65 6.06 10.23
N PRO A 122 15.48 6.67 9.94
CA PRO A 122 14.24 6.05 9.48
C PRO A 122 14.41 5.49 8.07
N TYR A 123 14.02 4.22 7.91
CA TYR A 123 14.13 3.54 6.63
C TYR A 123 13.13 4.15 5.63
N PRO A 124 13.38 4.01 4.32
CA PRO A 124 12.43 4.51 3.33
C PRO A 124 11.08 3.79 3.45
N ASP A 125 9.99 4.55 3.45
CA ASP A 125 8.63 4.03 3.61
C ASP A 125 8.10 3.36 2.34
N LEU A 126 7.09 2.52 2.50
CA LEU A 126 6.21 2.09 1.41
C LEU A 126 5.14 3.16 1.18
N ARG A 127 5.13 3.76 -0.01
CA ARG A 127 4.09 4.70 -0.42
C ARG A 127 3.03 4.01 -1.28
N ILE A 128 1.77 4.32 -0.99
CA ILE A 128 0.60 4.03 -1.83
C ILE A 128 -0.03 5.38 -2.14
N GLN A 129 0.04 5.84 -3.40
CA GLN A 129 -0.45 7.17 -3.77
C GLN A 129 -1.38 7.14 -4.98
N TYR A 130 -2.59 7.67 -4.79
CA TYR A 130 -3.55 7.88 -5.86
C TYR A 130 -4.26 9.24 -5.68
N HIS A 131 -4.34 10.04 -6.75
CA HIS A 131 -4.80 11.43 -6.64
C HIS A 131 -6.29 11.55 -6.26
N THR A 132 -7.13 10.61 -6.67
CA THR A 132 -8.58 10.61 -6.41
C THR A 132 -8.96 9.85 -5.13
N GLY A 133 -7.99 9.57 -4.26
CA GLY A 133 -8.18 8.75 -3.07
C GLY A 133 -7.98 7.26 -3.35
N ILE A 134 -7.98 6.49 -2.26
CA ILE A 134 -7.76 5.05 -2.28
C ILE A 134 -8.97 4.41 -1.61
N SER A 135 -9.62 3.51 -2.33
CA SER A 135 -10.69 2.68 -1.78
C SER A 135 -10.06 1.37 -1.32
N TYR A 136 -10.14 1.11 -0.03
CA TYR A 136 -9.79 -0.18 0.53
C TYR A 136 -11.07 -0.96 0.73
N ASP A 137 -11.12 -2.17 0.14
CA ASP A 137 -12.18 -3.12 0.41
C ASP A 137 -11.57 -4.32 1.11
N ALA A 138 -11.98 -4.53 2.35
CA ALA A 138 -11.58 -5.68 3.11
C ALA A 138 -12.84 -6.31 3.66
N HIS A 139 -13.04 -7.56 3.26
CA HIS A 139 -14.14 -8.34 3.80
C HIS A 139 -13.98 -8.43 5.32
N GLN A 140 -14.91 -7.82 6.05
CA GLN A 140 -14.85 -7.64 7.51
C GLN A 140 -14.69 -8.97 8.28
N ASN A 141 -15.10 -10.12 7.69
CA ASN A 141 -14.93 -11.47 8.29
C ASN A 141 -13.51 -12.00 8.22
N TYR A 142 -12.63 -11.25 7.58
CA TYR A 142 -11.20 -11.49 7.54
C TYR A 142 -10.46 -10.37 8.29
N GLY A 143 -11.16 -9.69 9.20
CA GLY A 143 -10.64 -8.66 10.10
C GLY A 143 -10.79 -7.23 9.59
N GLY A 144 -11.42 -7.04 8.43
CA GLY A 144 -11.56 -5.72 7.79
C GLY A 144 -10.20 -5.05 7.60
N HIS A 145 -10.16 -3.73 7.79
CA HIS A 145 -8.90 -3.00 7.76
C HIS A 145 -8.21 -3.11 9.13
N ARG A 146 -7.05 -3.76 9.15
CA ARG A 146 -6.22 -3.88 10.34
C ARG A 146 -4.90 -3.18 10.10
N PHE A 147 -4.54 -2.35 11.06
CA PHE A 147 -3.26 -1.70 11.17
C PHE A 147 -2.59 -2.30 12.41
N PHE A 148 -1.50 -3.03 12.15
CA PHE A 148 -0.70 -3.64 13.18
C PHE A 148 0.50 -2.76 13.51
N THR A 149 1.13 -3.06 14.64
CA THR A 149 2.34 -2.38 15.11
C THR A 149 3.41 -3.38 15.53
N GLY A 150 4.65 -2.92 15.49
CA GLY A 150 5.86 -3.64 15.86
C GLY A 150 6.24 -4.79 14.93
N TYR A 151 7.39 -5.39 15.22
CA TYR A 151 8.04 -6.41 14.39
C TYR A 151 8.85 -7.36 15.28
N ASP A 152 8.63 -8.67 15.12
CA ASP A 152 9.25 -9.70 15.96
C ASP A 152 10.59 -10.26 15.42
N GLY A 153 11.11 -9.74 14.29
CA GLY A 153 12.30 -10.30 13.63
C GLY A 153 12.00 -11.38 12.58
N SER A 154 10.76 -11.87 12.51
CA SER A 154 10.36 -13.01 11.68
C SER A 154 9.32 -12.66 10.61
N GLY A 155 8.98 -11.37 10.46
CA GLY A 155 7.97 -10.90 9.51
C GLY A 155 6.58 -10.75 10.09
N ASN A 156 6.38 -10.98 11.40
CA ASN A 156 5.08 -10.86 12.04
C ASN A 156 4.98 -9.58 12.89
N PRO A 157 3.78 -8.98 12.99
CA PRO A 157 3.55 -7.86 13.89
C PRO A 157 3.55 -8.29 15.36
N THR A 158 3.92 -7.38 16.28
CA THR A 158 3.92 -7.65 17.73
C THR A 158 2.67 -7.14 18.45
N GLY A 159 1.85 -6.31 17.80
CA GLY A 159 0.60 -5.79 18.37
C GLY A 159 -0.40 -5.35 17.31
N LEU A 160 -1.66 -5.28 17.70
CA LEU A 160 -2.72 -4.66 16.89
C LEU A 160 -2.91 -3.21 17.35
N GLN A 161 -2.77 -2.25 16.44
CA GLN A 161 -2.79 -0.82 16.76
C GLN A 161 -4.13 -0.17 16.47
N MET A 162 -4.71 -0.46 15.31
CA MET A 162 -6.00 0.08 14.91
C MET A 162 -6.69 -1.00 14.10
N GLN A 163 -7.89 -1.33 14.49
CA GLN A 163 -8.73 -2.22 13.73
C GLN A 163 -9.95 -1.42 13.30
N ILE A 164 -9.90 -0.96 12.06
CA ILE A 164 -11.07 -0.45 11.35
C ILE A 164 -11.67 -1.66 10.63
N THR A 165 -12.35 -2.50 11.37
CA THR A 165 -13.36 -3.34 10.74
C THR A 165 -14.50 -2.49 10.16
N SER A 166 -14.55 -1.19 10.52
CA SER A 166 -15.61 -0.30 10.08
C SER A 166 -15.29 1.22 10.04
N GLY A 167 -15.06 1.94 11.15
CA GLY A 167 -15.13 3.43 11.13
C GLY A 167 -13.84 4.28 11.36
N VAL A 168 -13.87 5.62 11.28
CA VAL A 168 -15.08 6.43 11.49
C VAL A 168 -14.90 7.92 11.10
N SER A 169 -15.26 8.35 9.89
CA SER A 169 -15.74 9.74 9.76
C SER A 169 -17.14 9.72 10.36
N VAL A 170 -17.30 10.19 11.61
CA VAL A 170 -18.61 10.29 12.22
C VAL A 170 -19.14 11.66 11.95
N THR A 171 -19.89 11.76 10.86
CA THR A 171 -20.66 12.96 10.55
C THR A 171 -21.73 13.28 11.63
N ASN A 172 -21.85 12.43 12.67
CA ASN A 172 -22.62 12.62 13.91
C ASN A 172 -21.69 12.52 15.15
N ASP A 173 -21.54 11.36 15.81
CA ASP A 173 -20.99 11.30 17.18
C ASP A 173 -19.80 10.33 17.36
N LEU A 174 -18.71 10.77 18.02
CA LEU A 174 -17.54 9.95 18.40
C LEU A 174 -17.70 9.32 19.81
N SER A 175 -17.26 8.08 20.00
CA SER A 175 -17.17 7.42 21.32
C SER A 175 -15.88 6.58 21.45
N VAL A 176 -15.43 6.39 22.69
CA VAL A 176 -14.17 5.75 23.14
C VAL A 176 -14.48 5.16 24.53
N GLY A 177 -13.73 4.15 24.99
CA GLY A 177 -14.10 3.37 26.18
C GLY A 177 -12.94 2.82 27.02
N GLY A 178 -11.70 3.21 26.75
CA GLY A 178 -10.74 3.23 27.85
C GLY A 178 -11.17 4.30 28.83
N ASN A 179 -10.23 5.14 29.23
CA ASN A 179 -10.66 6.52 29.19
C ASN A 179 -11.22 6.75 27.78
N LEU A 180 -12.52 7.10 27.70
CA LEU A 180 -12.95 8.16 26.81
C LEU A 180 -12.23 9.40 27.27
N THR A 181 -10.96 9.35 26.98
CA THR A 181 -10.14 10.39 26.46
C THR A 181 -10.84 10.88 25.18
N VAL A 182 -12.12 11.30 25.25
CA VAL A 182 -12.44 12.62 24.73
C VAL A 182 -11.79 13.56 25.74
N THR A 183 -10.48 13.62 25.65
CA THR A 183 -9.74 14.73 26.23
C THR A 183 -10.12 16.05 25.56
N GLY A 184 -10.88 15.99 24.45
CA GLY A 184 -11.42 17.12 23.71
C GLY A 184 -12.81 17.61 24.17
N SER A 185 -13.21 18.73 23.56
CA SER A 185 -14.52 19.31 23.80
C SER A 185 -15.62 18.51 23.11
N ILE A 186 -16.67 18.23 23.86
CA ILE A 186 -17.91 17.74 23.30
C ILE A 186 -18.73 19.00 22.94
N ASN A 187 -18.73 19.38 21.66
CA ASN A 187 -19.39 20.57 21.17
C ASN A 187 -20.90 20.36 20.99
N GLY A 188 -21.67 21.45 21.03
CA GLY A 188 -23.14 21.35 20.95
C GLY A 188 -23.78 20.78 22.22
N VAL A 189 -23.02 20.72 23.32
CA VAL A 189 -23.48 20.17 24.60
C VAL A 189 -24.04 21.22 25.56
N CYS A 190 -23.57 22.48 25.59
CA CYS A 190 -24.01 23.48 26.59
C CYS A 190 -24.32 24.88 26.01
N THR A 191 -25.21 25.65 26.66
CA THR A 191 -25.63 27.04 26.35
C THR A 191 -25.83 27.93 27.61
N ARG A 192 -25.80 29.27 27.50
CA ARG A 192 -25.94 30.25 28.62
C ARG A 192 -27.20 31.11 28.49
N ILE A 193 -27.90 31.39 29.60
CA ILE A 193 -29.16 32.17 29.61
C ILE A 193 -29.15 33.21 30.74
N GLY A 194 -29.50 34.47 30.43
CA GLY A 194 -29.61 35.57 31.41
C GLY A 194 -30.98 35.61 32.11
N TYR A 195 -31.01 36.04 33.37
CA TYR A 195 -32.22 36.19 34.17
C TYR A 195 -32.19 37.50 35.00
N GLY A 196 -33.37 38.00 35.40
CA GLY A 196 -33.54 39.24 36.17
C GLY A 196 -34.46 39.11 37.38
N VAL A 197 -34.60 40.19 38.16
CA VAL A 197 -35.41 40.22 39.39
C VAL A 197 -36.90 40.06 39.08
N GLY A 198 -37.56 39.13 39.77
CA GLY A 198 -39.01 38.93 39.69
C GLY A 198 -39.49 38.21 38.42
N GLY A 199 -39.32 36.88 38.36
CA GLY A 199 -39.82 36.04 37.26
C GLY A 199 -39.22 34.63 37.26
N TRP A 200 -39.55 33.83 36.24
CA TRP A 200 -39.01 32.49 36.01
C TRP A 200 -38.28 32.47 34.67
N THR A 201 -37.03 32.01 34.64
CA THR A 201 -36.27 31.78 33.40
C THR A 201 -35.96 30.29 33.27
N ASN A 202 -36.24 29.70 32.10
CA ASN A 202 -36.10 28.27 31.85
C ASN A 202 -34.93 27.98 30.90
N CYS A 203 -34.25 26.84 31.09
CA CYS A 203 -33.38 26.28 30.05
C CYS A 203 -34.19 25.92 28.78
N PRO A 204 -33.57 25.84 27.58
CA PRO A 204 -34.26 25.33 26.41
C PRO A 204 -34.63 23.86 26.65
N ALA A 205 -35.58 23.35 25.88
CA ALA A 205 -35.94 21.94 25.94
C ALA A 205 -34.68 21.05 25.92
N ASN A 206 -34.68 20.01 26.77
CA ASN A 206 -33.61 19.02 26.90
C ASN A 206 -32.25 19.53 27.41
N HIS A 207 -32.21 20.70 28.04
CA HIS A 207 -31.04 21.14 28.80
C HIS A 207 -31.38 21.19 30.29
N ARG A 208 -30.38 20.94 31.13
CA ARG A 208 -30.46 21.04 32.59
C ARG A 208 -29.56 22.15 33.08
N VAL A 209 -29.98 22.85 34.14
CA VAL A 209 -29.14 23.86 34.79
C VAL A 209 -27.95 23.17 35.47
N VAL A 210 -26.74 23.66 35.23
CA VAL A 210 -25.49 23.13 35.83
C VAL A 210 -24.68 24.19 36.60
N GLY A 211 -25.14 25.44 36.68
CA GLY A 211 -24.48 26.51 37.45
C GLY A 211 -25.00 27.93 37.17
N PHE A 212 -24.59 28.90 38.00
CA PHE A 212 -25.00 30.31 37.92
C PHE A 212 -23.88 31.32 38.24
N MET A 213 -24.01 32.55 37.74
CA MET A 213 -23.05 33.66 37.88
C MET A 213 -23.82 34.98 38.13
N GLY A 214 -23.77 35.52 39.36
CA GLY A 214 -24.40 36.80 39.76
C GLY A 214 -23.40 37.96 39.98
N ASP A 215 -23.90 39.17 40.31
CA ASP A 215 -23.19 40.47 40.45
C ASP A 215 -22.07 40.50 41.51
N GLY A 216 -21.00 39.73 41.28
CA GLY A 216 -19.76 39.73 42.06
C GLY A 216 -19.45 38.44 42.82
N VAL A 217 -20.39 37.50 42.91
CA VAL A 217 -20.18 36.18 43.54
C VAL A 217 -20.67 35.07 42.63
N ALA A 218 -19.74 34.39 41.94
CA ALA A 218 -20.06 33.16 41.23
C ALA A 218 -20.22 32.02 42.25
N ARG A 219 -21.39 31.37 42.26
CA ARG A 219 -21.56 30.08 42.95
C ARG A 219 -21.80 29.02 41.88
N VAL A 220 -20.73 28.34 41.50
CA VAL A 220 -20.79 27.21 40.56
C VAL A 220 -20.77 25.94 41.40
N THR A 221 -21.91 25.25 41.52
CA THR A 221 -22.04 24.01 42.30
C THR A 221 -22.54 22.89 41.39
N GLY A 222 -21.61 22.11 40.80
CA GLY A 222 -21.82 20.77 40.24
C GLY A 222 -23.06 20.49 39.36
N PHE A 223 -23.28 19.22 39.05
CA PHE A 223 -24.57 18.75 38.58
C PHE A 223 -25.53 18.85 39.77
N LEU A 224 -26.48 19.80 39.74
CA LEU A 224 -27.46 19.94 40.81
C LEU A 224 -28.52 18.84 40.65
N PRO A 225 -28.52 17.73 41.43
CA PRO A 225 -29.66 16.84 41.44
C PRO A 225 -30.89 17.61 41.92
N GLY A 226 -32.06 17.28 41.37
CA GLY A 226 -33.31 18.07 41.39
C GLY A 226 -33.89 18.52 42.73
N GLY A 227 -33.18 18.37 43.85
CA GLY A 227 -33.52 18.93 45.15
C GLY A 227 -32.89 20.31 45.45
N SER A 228 -32.03 20.86 44.60
CA SER A 228 -31.41 22.19 44.77
C SER A 228 -31.98 23.28 43.86
N THR A 229 -32.98 22.92 43.05
CA THR A 229 -33.89 23.83 42.34
C THR A 229 -35.29 23.66 42.90
N THR A 230 -36.08 24.73 42.99
CA THR A 230 -37.43 24.69 43.59
C THR A 230 -38.49 23.93 42.77
N SER A 231 -38.10 23.32 41.62
CA SER A 231 -38.88 22.26 40.98
C SER A 231 -38.13 20.95 40.94
N SER A 232 -38.93 19.88 41.01
CA SER A 232 -38.60 18.45 40.90
C SER A 232 -37.69 18.04 39.73
N TRP A 233 -37.25 18.96 38.83
CA TRP A 233 -36.56 18.61 37.58
C TRP A 233 -35.39 19.51 37.16
N GLY A 234 -34.96 20.52 37.92
CA GLY A 234 -33.73 21.26 37.60
C GLY A 234 -33.77 22.15 36.35
N THR A 235 -34.94 22.64 35.95
CA THR A 235 -35.17 23.33 34.66
C THR A 235 -35.26 24.86 34.74
N PHE A 236 -35.41 25.42 35.94
CA PHE A 236 -35.47 26.87 36.18
C PHE A 236 -34.94 27.24 37.58
N VAL A 237 -34.78 28.54 37.83
CA VAL A 237 -34.45 29.12 39.14
C VAL A 237 -35.54 30.13 39.58
N VAL A 238 -35.92 30.12 40.86
CA VAL A 238 -36.75 31.15 41.51
C VAL A 238 -35.84 32.01 42.37
N LEU A 239 -35.93 33.33 42.24
CA LEU A 239 -35.03 34.24 42.94
C LEU A 239 -35.69 34.85 44.17
N GLY A 240 -34.97 34.77 45.29
CA GLY A 240 -35.23 35.54 46.50
C GLY A 240 -33.89 35.92 47.12
N GLU A 241 -33.15 36.83 46.46
CA GLU A 241 -32.21 37.83 47.04
C GLU A 241 -31.24 38.44 46.00
N ASP A 242 -31.00 37.81 44.85
CA ASP A 242 -30.06 38.32 43.84
C ASP A 242 -30.69 39.22 42.76
N TRP A 243 -30.05 40.36 42.48
CA TRP A 243 -30.53 41.44 41.60
C TRP A 243 -30.33 41.17 40.09
N GLY A 244 -30.28 39.90 39.65
CA GLY A 244 -30.04 39.48 38.26
C GLY A 244 -28.73 38.69 38.04
N GLY A 245 -28.61 37.96 36.93
CA GLY A 245 -27.43 37.12 36.65
C GLY A 245 -27.54 36.23 35.40
N THR A 246 -26.62 35.26 35.25
CA THR A 246 -26.60 34.28 34.15
C THR A 246 -26.60 32.84 34.66
N MET A 247 -27.40 31.95 34.05
CA MET A 247 -27.40 30.50 34.29
C MET A 247 -26.77 29.72 33.12
N MET A 248 -26.18 28.56 33.44
CA MET A 248 -25.62 27.62 32.47
C MET A 248 -26.53 26.40 32.28
N CYS A 249 -26.87 26.08 31.03
CA CYS A 249 -27.78 25.00 30.64
C CYS A 249 -27.08 24.01 29.72
N CYS A 250 -26.99 22.73 30.09
CA CYS A 250 -26.30 21.72 29.30
C CYS A 250 -27.20 20.53 28.94
N LYS A 251 -26.99 19.98 27.75
CA LYS A 251 -27.54 18.75 27.20
C LYS A 251 -26.70 17.56 27.69
N PHE A 252 -26.88 17.24 28.97
CA PHE A 252 -26.47 15.96 29.53
C PHE A 252 -27.75 15.19 29.84
N ASN A 253 -28.33 14.55 28.83
CA ASN A 253 -29.37 13.54 29.01
C ASN A 253 -28.76 12.18 28.70
#